data_AF-A0A1I8HD95-F1
#
_entry.id   AF-A0A1I8HD95-F1
#
_cell.length_a   1.000
_cell.length_b   1.000
_cell.length_c   1.000
_cell.angle_alpha   90.00
_cell.angle_beta   90.00
_cell.angle_gamma   90.00
#
_symmetry.space_group_name_H-M   'P 1'
#
loop_
_entity.id
_entity.type
_entity.pdbx_description
1 polymer ?
#
loop_
_entity_poly.entity_id
_entity_poly.type
_entity_poly.pdbx_seq_one_letter_code
_entity_poly.pdbx_strand_id
1 'polypeptide(L)'
;MATAQPPSEDGASDVSLAAIFSDCLRRSTVRGIPRIFSSRSPLLKTLWTASVLVLFVLFLWNLTGTVSIYMRGDTMFSNMKWEPLPPFPSFTICNFKPISAVMLHYTNLTPDAYRHKIIDLVENSSLEEEDRLNILFKLLEPQVYHDHLNMSEVLKLTEADSLIMRESCHVHYVNNSINQVKRCSDDPNFASVEFRYIPGYSHCQTVRLKQGSQVKKVVLHVLLRSPAD
;
A
#
# COMPACT_ATOMS: atom_id res chain seq x y z
N MET A 1 -3.78 45.40 93.44
CA MET A 1 -5.20 45.56 93.09
C MET A 1 -5.34 46.90 92.38
N ALA A 2 -6.19 46.98 91.33
CA ALA A 2 -6.27 48.00 90.27
C ALA A 2 -5.38 47.66 89.05
N THR A 3 -5.85 46.76 88.18
CA THR A 3 -6.73 46.92 86.99
C THR A 3 -5.95 47.25 85.73
N ALA A 4 -5.67 46.20 84.97
CA ALA A 4 -5.24 46.26 83.58
C ALA A 4 -6.37 46.82 82.71
N GLN A 5 -6.04 47.80 81.89
CA GLN A 5 -6.91 48.34 80.85
C GLN A 5 -6.56 47.59 79.54
N PRO A 6 -7.55 47.07 78.79
CA PRO A 6 -7.27 46.29 77.59
C PRO A 6 -6.72 47.17 76.47
N PRO A 7 -5.91 46.61 75.56
CA PRO A 7 -5.40 47.35 74.41
C PRO A 7 -6.57 47.73 73.51
N SER A 8 -6.55 48.99 73.06
CA SER A 8 -7.43 49.51 72.01
C SER A 8 -7.31 48.64 70.74
N GLU A 9 -8.35 47.86 70.49
CA GLU A 9 -8.64 47.23 69.20
C GLU A 9 -9.04 48.34 68.20
N ASP A 10 -8.07 49.04 67.63
CA ASP A 10 -8.25 49.85 66.44
C ASP A 10 -7.00 49.70 65.56
N GLY A 11 -6.93 48.58 64.87
CA GLY A 11 -5.84 48.30 63.92
C GLY A 11 -6.16 47.19 62.93
N ALA A 12 -7.43 46.84 62.78
CA ALA A 12 -7.90 45.78 61.90
C ALA A 12 -8.81 46.36 60.81
N SER A 13 -8.24 47.05 59.83
CA SER A 13 -8.81 47.19 58.49
C SER A 13 -7.78 47.77 57.54
N ASP A 14 -7.68 47.18 56.35
CA ASP A 14 -6.99 47.68 55.16
C ASP A 14 -5.48 47.44 55.07
N VAL A 15 -5.04 46.19 55.20
CA VAL A 15 -3.94 45.74 54.33
C VAL A 15 -4.48 45.78 52.90
N SER A 16 -4.26 46.91 52.24
CA SER A 16 -4.76 47.20 50.90
C SER A 16 -4.42 46.04 49.95
N LEU A 17 -5.42 45.42 49.34
CA LEU A 17 -5.25 44.34 48.36
C LEU A 17 -4.26 44.71 47.25
N ALA A 18 -4.17 46.00 46.92
CA ALA A 18 -3.18 46.53 45.98
C ALA A 18 -1.73 46.34 46.46
N ALA A 19 -1.47 46.47 47.76
CA ALA A 19 -0.14 46.26 48.34
C ALA A 19 0.27 44.78 48.23
N ILE A 20 -0.64 43.86 48.60
CA ILE A 20 -0.43 42.41 48.48
C ILE A 20 -0.19 42.01 47.03
N PHE A 21 -0.98 42.54 46.10
CA PHE A 21 -0.85 42.26 44.68
C PHE A 21 0.47 42.81 44.11
N SER A 22 0.87 44.02 44.52
CA SER A 22 2.15 44.61 44.10
C SER A 22 3.35 43.83 44.61
N ASP A 23 3.29 43.31 45.84
CA ASP A 23 4.35 42.47 46.41
C ASP A 23 4.43 41.10 45.72
N CYS A 24 3.29 40.51 45.36
CA CYS A 24 3.24 39.28 44.58
C CYS A 24 3.86 39.47 43.18
N LEU A 25 3.49 40.54 42.47
CA LEU A 25 4.05 40.87 41.16
C LEU A 25 5.55 41.19 41.22
N ARG A 26 6.01 41.78 42.32
CA ARG A 26 7.43 42.06 42.54
C ARG A 26 8.26 40.79 42.77
N ARG A 27 7.64 39.73 43.31
CA ARG A 27 8.24 38.40 43.52
C ARG A 27 7.99 37.43 42.34
N SER A 28 7.31 37.89 41.29
CA SER A 28 7.01 37.06 40.14
C SER A 28 8.28 36.61 39.40
N THR A 29 8.24 35.38 38.89
CA THR A 29 9.29 34.82 38.02
C THR A 29 9.22 35.35 36.59
N VAL A 30 8.14 36.07 36.24
CA VAL A 30 7.99 36.70 34.93
C VAL A 30 8.96 37.87 34.82
N ARG A 31 10.01 37.65 34.03
CA ARG A 31 11.04 38.67 33.77
C ARG A 31 10.39 39.94 33.21
N GLY A 32 10.80 41.10 33.75
CA GLY A 32 10.27 42.40 33.36
C GLY A 32 9.23 42.95 34.34
N ILE A 33 8.34 42.12 34.89
CA ILE A 33 7.33 42.55 35.86
C ILE A 33 7.97 43.12 37.15
N PRO A 34 8.95 42.46 37.80
CA PRO A 34 9.63 43.04 38.96
C PRO A 34 10.33 44.38 38.67
N ARG A 35 10.79 44.62 37.42
CA ARG A 35 11.47 45.86 37.03
C ARG A 35 10.49 47.03 36.86
N ILE A 36 9.26 46.76 36.42
CA ILE A 36 8.18 47.75 36.34
C ILE A 36 7.83 48.27 37.74
N PHE A 37 7.66 47.36 38.70
CA PHE A 37 7.28 47.71 40.08
C PHE A 37 8.46 48.21 40.94
N SER A 38 9.71 47.84 40.62
CA SER A 38 10.89 48.28 41.38
C SER A 38 11.50 49.60 40.89
N SER A 39 11.12 50.12 39.72
CA SER A 39 11.65 51.38 39.19
C SER A 39 11.06 52.59 39.93
N ARG A 40 11.87 53.61 40.23
CA ARG A 40 11.40 54.87 40.86
C ARG A 40 10.96 55.93 39.84
N SER A 41 11.55 55.95 38.65
CA SER A 41 11.26 56.96 37.61
C SER A 41 10.10 56.55 36.70
N PRO A 42 9.14 57.45 36.40
CA PRO A 42 7.96 57.12 35.59
C PRO A 42 8.31 56.76 34.14
N LEU A 43 9.32 57.40 33.54
CA LEU A 43 9.78 57.11 32.18
C LEU A 43 10.34 55.69 32.02
N LEU A 44 11.10 55.23 33.02
CA LEU A 44 11.64 53.87 32.98
C LEU A 44 10.55 52.83 33.23
N LYS A 45 9.52 53.16 34.03
CA LYS A 45 8.34 52.30 34.20
C LYS A 45 7.59 52.13 32.87
N THR A 46 7.32 53.22 32.16
CA THR A 46 6.62 53.14 30.86
C THR A 46 7.43 52.36 29.83
N LEU A 47 8.76 52.55 29.78
CA LEU A 47 9.64 51.79 28.91
C LEU A 47 9.60 50.28 29.21
N TRP A 48 9.69 49.89 30.49
CA TRP A 48 9.59 48.47 30.87
C TRP A 48 8.21 47.89 30.58
N THR A 49 7.14 48.63 30.84
CA THR A 49 5.77 48.20 30.52
C THR A 49 5.58 48.01 29.02
N ALA A 50 6.03 48.97 28.21
CA ALA A 50 5.96 48.88 26.76
C ALA A 50 6.79 47.68 26.24
N SER A 51 7.98 47.46 26.79
CA SER A 51 8.84 46.32 26.41
C SER A 51 8.18 44.97 26.75
N VAL A 52 7.62 44.82 27.95
CA VAL A 52 6.91 43.59 28.34
C VAL A 52 5.68 43.37 27.46
N LEU A 53 4.93 44.42 27.14
CA LEU A 53 3.74 44.33 26.30
C LEU A 53 4.08 43.93 24.86
N VAL A 54 5.10 44.53 24.26
CA VAL A 54 5.57 44.17 22.91
C VAL A 54 6.04 42.71 22.86
N LEU A 55 6.85 42.28 23.84
CA LEU A 55 7.31 40.89 23.92
C LEU A 55 6.16 39.91 24.15
N PHE A 56 5.15 40.29 24.91
CA PHE A 56 3.96 39.46 25.14
C PHE A 56 3.12 39.29 23.86
N VAL A 57 2.93 40.35 23.08
CA VAL A 57 2.25 40.27 21.77
C VAL A 57 3.03 39.38 20.80
N LEU A 58 4.35 39.55 20.73
CA LEU A 58 5.21 38.69 19.90
C LEU A 58 5.16 37.23 20.35
N PHE A 59 5.14 36.98 21.65
CA PHE A 59 4.99 35.64 22.20
C PHE A 59 3.67 34.99 21.78
N LEU A 60 2.54 35.70 21.94
CA LEU A 60 1.23 35.22 21.51
C LEU A 60 1.20 34.92 20.01
N TRP A 61 1.75 35.80 19.18
CA TRP A 61 1.84 35.60 17.74
C TRP A 61 2.60 34.32 17.38
N ASN A 62 3.78 34.10 17.97
CA ASN A 62 4.56 32.90 17.76
C ASN A 62 3.83 31.64 18.27
N LEU A 63 3.20 31.72 19.44
CA LEU A 63 2.44 30.62 20.02
C LEU A 63 1.28 30.20 19.10
N THR A 64 0.51 31.15 18.57
CA THR A 64 -0.57 30.86 17.61
C THR A 64 -0.02 30.21 16.33
N GLY A 65 1.13 30.67 15.83
CA GLY A 65 1.80 30.06 14.68
C GLY A 65 2.21 28.60 14.94
N THR A 66 2.88 28.33 16.05
CA THR A 66 3.31 26.97 16.42
C THR A 66 2.13 26.04 16.66
N VAL A 67 1.08 26.51 17.36
CA VAL A 67 -0.14 25.71 17.57
C VAL A 67 -0.84 25.43 16.24
N SER A 68 -0.92 26.40 15.34
CA SER A 68 -1.49 26.19 14.00
C SER A 68 -0.72 25.14 13.21
N ILE A 69 0.62 25.18 13.22
CA ILE A 69 1.47 24.18 12.55
C ILE A 69 1.27 22.80 13.19
N TYR A 70 1.23 22.72 14.53
CA TYR A 70 1.00 21.47 15.24
C TYR A 70 -0.36 20.86 14.89
N MET A 71 -1.41 21.68 14.85
CA MET A 71 -2.78 21.25 14.51
C MET A 71 -2.93 20.80 13.05
N ARG A 72 -2.06 21.25 12.14
CA ARG A 72 -2.04 20.77 10.74
C ARG A 72 -1.60 19.32 10.62
N GLY A 73 -0.92 18.78 11.63
CA GLY A 73 -0.48 17.38 11.63
C GLY A 73 0.53 17.07 10.51
N ASP A 74 1.30 18.07 10.07
CA ASP A 74 2.31 17.90 9.04
C ASP A 74 3.35 16.87 9.52
N THR A 75 3.42 15.75 8.83
CA THR A 75 4.37 14.67 9.12
C THR A 75 5.45 14.63 8.04
N MET A 76 6.70 14.60 8.47
CA MET A 76 7.84 14.40 7.57
C MET A 76 8.11 12.89 7.47
N PHE A 77 7.91 12.33 6.28
CA PHE A 77 8.31 10.95 5.99
C PHE A 77 9.80 10.92 5.63
N SER A 78 10.62 10.31 6.49
CA SER A 78 12.02 10.01 6.15
C SER A 78 12.06 8.69 5.39
N ASN A 79 12.17 8.77 4.06
CA ASN A 79 12.07 7.61 3.16
C ASN A 79 13.38 6.83 2.96
N MET A 80 14.40 7.06 3.80
CA MET A 80 15.69 6.41 3.62
C MET A 80 16.13 5.71 4.90
N LYS A 81 15.46 4.60 5.21
CA LYS A 81 16.13 3.53 5.96
C LYS A 81 16.92 2.71 4.96
N TRP A 82 18.21 2.55 5.20
CA TRP A 82 19.04 1.59 4.49
C TRP A 82 18.58 0.21 4.93
N GLU A 83 17.56 -0.34 4.27
CA GLU A 83 17.08 -1.68 4.58
C GLU A 83 18.04 -2.71 3.98
N PRO A 84 18.36 -3.78 4.72
CA PRO A 84 19.07 -4.92 4.13
C PRO A 84 18.28 -5.41 2.92
N LEU A 85 18.99 -5.90 1.90
CA LEU A 85 18.45 -6.29 0.60
C LEU A 85 17.04 -6.89 0.74
N PRO A 86 15.98 -6.24 0.19
CA PRO A 86 14.61 -6.67 0.43
C PRO A 86 14.42 -8.08 -0.11
N PRO A 87 13.53 -8.88 0.50
CA PRO A 87 13.31 -10.25 0.05
C PRO A 87 12.87 -10.25 -1.41
N PHE A 88 13.46 -11.14 -2.20
CA PHE A 88 13.12 -11.29 -3.61
C PHE A 88 11.60 -11.52 -3.77
N PRO A 89 10.92 -10.75 -4.65
CA PRO A 89 9.47 -10.79 -4.75
C PRO A 89 8.97 -12.10 -5.36
N SER A 90 7.74 -12.48 -5.01
CA SER A 90 7.01 -13.48 -5.80
C SER A 90 6.65 -12.90 -7.16
N PHE A 91 6.77 -13.70 -8.21
CA PHE A 91 6.39 -13.29 -9.55
C PHE A 91 5.46 -14.29 -10.20
N THR A 92 4.55 -13.79 -11.03
CA THR A 92 3.59 -14.58 -11.78
C THR A 92 3.82 -14.31 -13.27
N ILE A 93 3.94 -15.37 -14.05
CA ILE A 93 4.05 -15.29 -15.51
C ILE A 93 2.87 -16.06 -16.10
N CYS A 94 2.20 -15.45 -17.06
CA CYS A 94 1.03 -16.02 -17.72
C CYS A 94 1.29 -16.21 -19.21
N ASN A 95 0.82 -17.31 -19.78
CA ASN A 95 0.77 -17.49 -21.22
C ASN A 95 -0.54 -16.89 -21.77
N PHE A 96 -0.44 -15.88 -22.63
CA PHE A 96 -1.60 -15.27 -23.29
C PHE A 96 -2.24 -16.19 -24.34
N LYS A 97 -1.48 -17.15 -24.88
CA LYS A 97 -1.93 -18.13 -25.87
C LYS A 97 -1.71 -19.54 -25.33
N PRO A 98 -2.60 -20.03 -24.45
CA PRO A 98 -2.46 -21.33 -23.79
C PRO A 98 -2.51 -22.53 -24.74
N ILE A 99 -3.26 -22.36 -25.83
CA ILE A 99 -3.58 -23.39 -26.80
C ILE A 99 -2.99 -22.86 -28.09
N SER A 100 -1.99 -23.57 -28.59
CA SER A 100 -1.48 -23.29 -29.91
C SER A 100 -2.60 -23.53 -30.94
N ALA A 101 -2.61 -22.74 -32.02
CA ALA A 101 -3.56 -22.97 -33.14
C ALA A 101 -3.43 -24.40 -33.70
N VAL A 102 -2.22 -24.96 -33.60
CA VAL A 102 -1.89 -26.35 -33.94
C VAL A 102 -2.64 -27.33 -33.04
N MET A 103 -2.64 -27.12 -31.71
CA MET A 103 -3.36 -28.00 -30.79
C MET A 103 -4.87 -27.94 -30.99
N LEU A 104 -5.44 -26.75 -31.24
CA LEU A 104 -6.86 -26.61 -31.62
C LEU A 104 -7.20 -27.41 -32.89
N HIS A 105 -6.28 -27.44 -33.86
CA HIS A 105 -6.44 -28.19 -35.10
C HIS A 105 -6.41 -29.71 -34.86
N TYR A 106 -5.48 -30.21 -34.02
CA TYR A 106 -5.42 -31.65 -33.71
C TYR A 106 -6.63 -32.15 -32.92
N THR A 107 -7.23 -31.29 -32.11
CA THR A 107 -8.40 -31.65 -31.29
C THR A 107 -9.73 -31.33 -31.95
N ASN A 108 -9.70 -30.88 -33.21
CA ASN A 108 -10.89 -30.47 -33.97
C ASN A 108 -11.77 -29.43 -33.22
N LEU A 109 -11.13 -28.58 -32.42
CA LEU A 109 -11.76 -27.49 -31.65
C LEU A 109 -11.59 -26.14 -32.37
N THR A 110 -11.24 -26.15 -33.66
CA THR A 110 -11.08 -24.93 -34.44
C THR A 110 -12.44 -24.23 -34.67
N PRO A 111 -12.43 -22.90 -34.87
CA PRO A 111 -13.62 -22.17 -35.29
C PRO A 111 -14.25 -22.75 -36.55
N ASP A 112 -13.42 -23.23 -37.50
CA ASP A 112 -13.89 -23.86 -38.73
C ASP A 112 -14.61 -25.19 -38.47
N ALA A 113 -14.07 -26.05 -37.60
CA ALA A 113 -14.71 -27.31 -37.24
C ALA A 113 -16.05 -27.07 -36.52
N TYR A 114 -16.09 -26.08 -35.62
CA TYR A 114 -17.34 -25.66 -34.96
C TYR A 114 -18.36 -25.15 -35.97
N ARG A 115 -17.95 -24.28 -36.90
CA ARG A 115 -18.81 -23.75 -37.97
C ARG A 115 -19.43 -24.87 -38.82
N HIS A 116 -18.63 -25.84 -39.26
CA HIS A 116 -19.14 -26.97 -40.06
C HIS A 116 -20.15 -27.80 -39.26
N LYS A 117 -19.84 -28.12 -37.99
CA LYS A 117 -20.76 -28.86 -37.12
C LYS A 117 -22.10 -28.15 -36.91
N ILE A 118 -22.08 -26.84 -36.71
CA ILE A 118 -23.32 -26.04 -36.53
C ILE A 118 -24.12 -25.99 -37.84
N ILE A 119 -23.48 -25.79 -38.98
CA ILE A 119 -24.15 -25.82 -40.29
C ILE A 119 -24.82 -27.18 -40.50
N ASP A 120 -24.11 -28.29 -40.29
CA ASP A 120 -24.66 -29.64 -40.45
C ASP A 120 -25.84 -29.90 -39.51
N LEU A 121 -25.77 -29.43 -38.26
CA LEU A 121 -26.86 -29.59 -37.28
C LEU A 121 -28.09 -28.77 -37.66
N VAL A 122 -27.90 -27.55 -38.13
CA VAL A 122 -28.98 -26.64 -38.51
C VAL A 122 -29.62 -27.08 -39.84
N GLU A 123 -28.84 -27.57 -40.80
CA GLU A 123 -29.35 -28.10 -42.08
C GLU A 123 -30.16 -29.39 -41.89
N ASN A 124 -29.79 -30.24 -40.93
CA ASN A 124 -30.53 -31.46 -40.60
C ASN A 124 -31.75 -31.24 -39.69
N SER A 125 -32.01 -30.00 -39.27
CA SER A 125 -33.15 -29.66 -38.41
C SER A 125 -34.43 -29.42 -39.23
N SER A 126 -35.59 -29.75 -38.68
CA SER A 126 -36.90 -29.56 -39.34
C SER A 126 -37.44 -28.13 -39.20
N LEU A 127 -36.59 -27.12 -39.24
CA LEU A 127 -36.95 -25.71 -39.07
C LEU A 127 -37.38 -25.06 -40.40
N GLU A 128 -38.24 -24.05 -40.34
CA GLU A 128 -38.56 -23.22 -41.50
C GLU A 128 -37.34 -22.37 -41.91
N GLU A 129 -37.26 -21.97 -43.18
CA GLU A 129 -36.07 -21.31 -43.73
C GLU A 129 -35.67 -20.02 -43.00
N GLU A 130 -36.65 -19.22 -42.58
CA GLU A 130 -36.42 -17.93 -41.92
C GLU A 130 -35.84 -18.11 -40.50
N ASP A 131 -36.41 -19.05 -39.74
CA ASP A 131 -35.91 -19.43 -38.41
C ASP A 131 -34.52 -20.09 -38.50
N ARG A 132 -34.29 -20.89 -39.54
CA ARG A 132 -33.02 -21.56 -39.81
C ARG A 132 -31.87 -20.55 -39.99
N LEU A 133 -32.09 -19.50 -40.78
CA LEU A 133 -31.10 -18.44 -41.00
C LEU A 133 -30.83 -17.65 -39.71
N ASN A 134 -31.87 -17.31 -38.97
CA ASN A 134 -31.75 -16.52 -37.73
C ASN A 134 -30.97 -17.28 -36.64
N ILE A 135 -31.26 -18.58 -36.47
CA ILE A 135 -30.55 -19.46 -35.53
C ILE A 135 -29.09 -19.65 -35.96
N LEU A 136 -28.84 -19.84 -37.26
CA LEU A 136 -27.48 -19.99 -37.78
C LEU A 136 -26.63 -18.75 -37.50
N PHE A 137 -27.15 -17.55 -37.75
CA PHE A 137 -26.44 -16.30 -37.45
C PHE A 137 -26.08 -16.17 -35.98
N LYS A 138 -27.02 -16.51 -35.08
CA LYS A 138 -26.82 -16.45 -33.63
C LYS A 138 -25.80 -17.48 -33.13
N LEU A 139 -25.84 -18.71 -33.64
CA LEU A 139 -24.93 -19.78 -33.22
C LEU A 139 -23.50 -19.62 -33.76
N LEU A 140 -23.31 -18.87 -34.85
CA LEU A 140 -22.00 -18.58 -35.43
C LEU A 140 -21.33 -17.34 -34.86
N GLU A 141 -21.92 -16.68 -33.85
CA GLU A 141 -21.27 -15.58 -33.17
C GLU A 141 -19.98 -16.04 -32.46
N PRO A 142 -18.88 -15.26 -32.52
CA PRO A 142 -17.61 -15.63 -31.90
C PRO A 142 -17.71 -15.94 -30.41
N GLN A 143 -18.60 -15.25 -29.69
CA GLN A 143 -18.82 -15.48 -28.27
C GLN A 143 -19.43 -16.86 -28.00
N VAL A 144 -20.36 -17.30 -28.85
CA VAL A 144 -21.05 -18.58 -28.72
C VAL A 144 -20.11 -19.75 -28.97
N TYR A 145 -19.14 -19.62 -29.89
CA TYR A 145 -18.05 -20.58 -30.03
C TYR A 145 -17.25 -20.73 -28.73
N HIS A 146 -16.89 -19.61 -28.09
CA HIS A 146 -16.13 -19.64 -26.84
C HIS A 146 -16.93 -20.21 -25.66
N ASP A 147 -18.24 -19.99 -25.62
CA ASP A 147 -19.13 -20.57 -24.61
C ASP A 147 -19.34 -22.08 -24.79
N HIS A 148 -19.30 -22.57 -26.03
CA HIS A 148 -19.41 -24.01 -26.36
C HIS A 148 -18.08 -24.76 -26.29
N LEU A 149 -16.96 -24.08 -26.12
CA LEU A 149 -15.70 -24.74 -25.81
C LEU A 149 -15.88 -25.48 -24.48
N ASN A 150 -15.70 -26.80 -24.50
CA ASN A 150 -15.67 -27.58 -23.28
C ASN A 150 -14.43 -27.17 -22.48
N MET A 151 -14.63 -26.25 -21.53
CA MET A 151 -13.53 -25.70 -20.72
C MET A 151 -12.77 -26.79 -19.96
N SER A 152 -13.38 -27.93 -19.66
CA SER A 152 -12.68 -29.06 -19.02
C SER A 152 -11.71 -29.78 -19.95
N GLU A 153 -12.01 -29.90 -21.24
CA GLU A 153 -11.11 -30.48 -22.24
C GLU A 153 -10.03 -29.49 -22.63
N VAL A 154 -10.40 -28.23 -22.78
CA VAL A 154 -9.45 -27.13 -22.94
C VAL A 154 -8.47 -27.14 -21.77
N LEU A 155 -8.95 -27.22 -20.51
CA LEU A 155 -8.09 -27.29 -19.32
C LEU A 155 -7.12 -28.49 -19.34
N LYS A 156 -7.53 -29.65 -19.84
CA LYS A 156 -6.65 -30.83 -19.99
C LYS A 156 -5.58 -30.64 -21.08
N LEU A 157 -5.96 -30.04 -22.20
CA LEU A 157 -5.05 -29.78 -23.33
C LEU A 157 -4.01 -28.73 -23.00
N THR A 158 -4.45 -27.72 -22.27
CA THR A 158 -3.64 -26.61 -21.79
C THR A 158 -2.64 -27.14 -20.74
N GLU A 159 -3.02 -28.08 -19.86
CA GLU A 159 -2.08 -28.75 -18.94
C GLU A 159 -0.92 -29.46 -19.67
N ALA A 160 -1.14 -29.96 -20.89
CA ALA A 160 -0.13 -30.67 -21.68
C ALA A 160 0.90 -29.74 -22.39
N ASP A 161 0.54 -28.50 -22.70
CA ASP A 161 1.40 -27.52 -23.42
C ASP A 161 1.92 -26.41 -22.46
N SER A 162 1.99 -26.74 -21.17
CA SER A 162 2.28 -25.78 -20.12
C SER A 162 3.65 -25.11 -20.30
N LEU A 163 3.71 -23.81 -20.03
CA LEU A 163 4.98 -23.11 -19.85
C LEU A 163 5.67 -23.78 -18.66
N ILE A 164 6.62 -24.69 -18.89
CA ILE A 164 7.18 -25.55 -17.83
C ILE A 164 8.16 -24.74 -16.98
N MET A 165 7.69 -23.82 -16.12
CA MET A 165 8.59 -23.13 -15.17
C MET A 165 9.08 -24.10 -14.11
N ARG A 166 8.30 -25.13 -13.79
CA ARG A 166 8.65 -26.11 -12.76
C ARG A 166 10.01 -26.77 -13.02
N GLU A 167 10.32 -27.10 -14.27
CA GLU A 167 11.56 -27.77 -14.65
C GLU A 167 12.68 -26.80 -15.03
N SER A 168 12.33 -25.59 -15.48
CA SER A 168 13.28 -24.61 -16.01
C SER A 168 13.66 -23.48 -15.05
N CYS A 169 13.06 -23.44 -13.87
CA CYS A 169 13.28 -22.40 -12.85
C CYS A 169 14.48 -22.73 -11.96
N HIS A 170 15.47 -21.84 -11.97
CA HIS A 170 16.67 -21.90 -11.15
C HIS A 170 16.80 -20.65 -10.28
N VAL A 171 16.97 -20.85 -8.98
CA VAL A 171 17.19 -19.78 -8.01
C VAL A 171 18.68 -19.70 -7.69
N HIS A 172 19.26 -18.52 -7.88
CA HIS A 172 20.61 -18.20 -7.43
C HIS A 172 20.53 -17.46 -6.09
N TYR A 173 21.13 -18.02 -5.05
CA TYR A 173 21.11 -17.46 -3.71
C TYR A 173 22.49 -17.49 -3.06
N VAL A 174 22.67 -16.71 -2.00
CA VAL A 174 23.89 -16.68 -1.19
C VAL A 174 23.63 -17.36 0.14
N ASN A 175 24.36 -18.43 0.40
CA ASN A 175 24.38 -19.08 1.69
C ASN A 175 25.81 -19.08 2.22
N ASN A 176 26.04 -18.56 3.43
CA ASN A 176 27.37 -18.42 4.03
C ASN A 176 28.42 -17.80 3.09
N SER A 177 28.04 -16.73 2.38
CA SER A 177 28.89 -16.02 1.40
C SER A 177 29.24 -16.80 0.13
N ILE A 178 28.67 -17.99 -0.07
CA ILE A 178 28.86 -18.82 -1.26
C ILE A 178 27.63 -18.69 -2.16
N ASN A 179 27.85 -18.45 -3.46
CA ASN A 179 26.78 -18.47 -4.45
C ASN A 179 26.37 -19.93 -4.73
N GLN A 180 25.10 -20.22 -4.53
CA GLN A 180 24.51 -21.53 -4.79
C GLN A 180 23.37 -21.40 -5.81
N VAL A 181 23.08 -22.51 -6.49
CA VAL A 181 22.00 -22.61 -7.47
C VAL A 181 21.16 -23.82 -7.13
N LYS A 182 19.85 -23.66 -7.09
CA LYS A 182 18.89 -24.74 -6.80
C LYS A 182 17.70 -24.63 -7.75
N ARG A 183 17.13 -25.75 -8.18
CA ARG A 183 15.90 -25.70 -8.98
C ARG A 183 14.72 -25.39 -8.06
N CYS A 184 13.72 -24.70 -8.60
CA CYS A 184 12.52 -24.34 -7.86
C CYS A 184 11.68 -25.58 -7.46
N SER A 185 11.93 -26.74 -8.07
CA SER A 185 11.28 -28.01 -7.75
C SER A 185 11.99 -28.85 -6.69
N ASP A 186 13.27 -28.57 -6.39
CA ASP A 186 14.08 -29.45 -5.55
C ASP A 186 13.68 -29.37 -4.07
N ASP A 187 13.11 -28.23 -3.64
CA ASP A 187 12.79 -27.98 -2.24
C ASP A 187 11.59 -27.04 -2.05
N PRO A 188 10.42 -27.60 -1.67
CA PRO A 188 9.18 -26.83 -1.48
C PRO A 188 9.23 -25.89 -0.25
N ASN A 189 10.22 -26.03 0.62
CA ASN A 189 10.43 -25.12 1.74
C ASN A 189 11.26 -23.89 1.35
N PHE A 190 12.02 -23.98 0.26
CA PHE A 190 12.82 -22.88 -0.27
C PHE A 190 12.06 -22.08 -1.33
N ALA A 191 11.53 -22.77 -2.33
CA ALA A 191 10.75 -22.20 -3.42
C ALA A 191 9.54 -23.10 -3.74
N SER A 192 8.40 -22.49 -4.06
CA SER A 192 7.24 -23.22 -4.57
C SER A 192 6.77 -22.60 -5.88
N VAL A 193 6.41 -23.47 -6.83
CA VAL A 193 5.75 -23.08 -8.08
C VAL A 193 4.29 -23.49 -7.94
N GLU A 194 3.40 -22.49 -7.90
CA GLU A 194 1.96 -22.70 -7.78
C GLU A 194 1.26 -22.32 -9.08
N PHE A 195 0.33 -23.15 -9.53
CA PHE A 195 -0.57 -22.78 -10.61
C PHE A 195 -1.62 -21.79 -10.09
N ARG A 196 -1.87 -20.72 -10.83
CA ARG A 196 -2.89 -19.74 -10.49
C ARG A 196 -3.80 -19.52 -11.69
N TYR A 197 -5.10 -19.71 -11.49
CA TYR A 197 -6.08 -19.31 -12.50
C TYR A 197 -6.33 -17.80 -12.38
N ILE A 198 -6.17 -17.08 -13.48
CA ILE A 198 -6.51 -15.66 -13.59
C ILE A 198 -7.54 -15.54 -14.72
N PRO A 199 -8.73 -14.96 -14.48
CA PRO A 199 -9.75 -14.81 -15.52
C PRO A 199 -9.20 -14.09 -16.76
N GLY A 200 -9.45 -14.65 -17.96
CA GLY A 200 -8.91 -14.15 -19.23
C GLY A 200 -7.47 -14.59 -19.53
N TYR A 201 -6.80 -15.24 -18.58
CA TYR A 201 -5.46 -15.80 -18.72
C TYR A 201 -5.47 -17.28 -18.36
N SER A 202 -5.49 -18.06 -19.40
CA SER A 202 -5.30 -19.50 -19.40
C SER A 202 -3.82 -19.80 -19.24
N HIS A 203 -3.44 -20.35 -18.08
CA HIS A 203 -2.08 -20.63 -17.59
C HIS A 203 -1.30 -19.47 -17.03
N CYS A 204 -1.36 -19.33 -15.72
CA CYS A 204 -0.36 -18.59 -14.96
C CYS A 204 0.34 -19.51 -13.97
N GLN A 205 1.66 -19.40 -13.90
CA GLN A 205 2.43 -20.02 -12.83
C GLN A 205 3.07 -18.92 -12.00
N THR A 206 2.99 -19.09 -10.68
CA THR A 206 3.55 -18.16 -9.70
C THR A 206 4.69 -18.85 -8.98
N VAL A 207 5.86 -18.23 -9.00
CA VAL A 207 7.01 -18.67 -8.21
C VAL A 207 7.01 -17.86 -6.92
N ARG A 208 6.87 -18.56 -5.79
CA ARG A 208 7.00 -17.99 -4.44
C ARG A 208 8.30 -18.46 -3.82
N LEU A 209 9.08 -17.50 -3.34
CA LEU A 209 10.30 -17.76 -2.58
C LEU A 209 9.99 -17.54 -1.11
N LYS A 210 10.07 -18.60 -0.30
CA LYS A 210 9.84 -18.51 1.15
C LYS A 210 11.03 -17.89 1.89
N GLN A 211 12.22 -17.97 1.30
CA GLN A 211 13.46 -17.36 1.80
C GLN A 211 14.05 -16.35 0.80
N GLY A 212 13.29 -15.29 0.50
CA GLY A 212 13.69 -14.29 -0.51
C GLY A 212 14.90 -13.42 -0.16
N SER A 213 15.29 -13.30 1.12
CA SER A 213 16.36 -12.38 1.58
C SER A 213 17.78 -12.77 1.15
N GLN A 214 17.98 -14.04 0.78
CA GLN A 214 19.27 -14.56 0.32
C GLN A 214 19.34 -14.71 -1.20
N VAL A 215 18.25 -14.43 -1.91
CA VAL A 215 18.14 -14.67 -3.36
C VAL A 215 18.68 -13.47 -4.13
N LYS A 216 19.60 -13.73 -5.07
CA LYS A 216 20.18 -12.72 -5.97
C LYS A 216 19.41 -12.59 -7.27
N LYS A 217 19.04 -13.73 -7.87
CA LYS A 217 18.31 -13.77 -9.14
C LYS A 217 17.59 -15.10 -9.30
N VAL A 218 16.52 -15.07 -10.08
CA VAL A 218 15.83 -16.26 -10.56
C VAL A 218 15.96 -16.30 -12.07
N VAL A 219 16.36 -17.44 -12.61
CA VAL A 219 16.52 -17.69 -14.04
C VAL A 219 15.46 -18.69 -14.46
N LEU A 220 14.72 -18.37 -15.51
CA LEU A 220 13.71 -19.24 -16.10
C LEU A 220 14.09 -19.48 -17.55
N HIS A 221 14.22 -20.75 -17.92
CA HIS A 221 14.39 -21.13 -19.32
C HIS A 221 13.02 -21.46 -19.93
N VAL A 222 12.42 -20.47 -20.59
CA VAL A 222 11.19 -20.73 -21.34
C VAL A 222 11.56 -21.51 -22.60
N LEU A 223 11.33 -22.83 -22.57
CA LEU A 223 11.35 -23.65 -23.76
C LEU A 223 10.10 -23.31 -24.57
N LEU A 224 10.24 -22.34 -25.47
CA LEU A 224 9.26 -22.14 -26.53
C LEU A 224 9.42 -23.32 -27.49
N ARG A 225 8.45 -24.24 -27.49
CA ARG A 225 8.38 -25.26 -28.54
C ARG A 225 8.26 -24.50 -29.86
N SER A 226 9.30 -24.59 -30.69
CA SER A 226 9.25 -24.01 -32.03
C SER A 226 8.10 -24.66 -32.80
N PRO A 227 7.29 -23.91 -33.55
CA PRO A 227 6.34 -24.49 -34.50
C PRO A 227 7.12 -25.06 -35.69
N ALA A 228 7.86 -26.14 -35.47
CA ALA A 228 8.54 -26.92 -36.49
C ALA A 228 8.92 -28.27 -35.87
N ASP A 229 7.96 -29.20 -35.89
CA ASP A 229 8.09 -30.57 -36.40
C ASP A 229 6.74 -31.31 -36.26
#